data_AF-A0A7C8CZ84-F1
#
_entry.id   AF-A0A7C8CZ84-F1
#
_cell.length_a   1.000
_cell.length_b   1.000
_cell.length_c   1.000
_cell.angle_alpha   90.00
_cell.angle_beta   90.00
_cell.angle_gamma   90.00
#
_symmetry.space_group_name_H-M   'P 1'
#
loop_
_entity.id
_entity.type
_entity.pdbx_description
1 polymer ?
#
loop_
_entity_poly.entity_id
_entity_poly.type
_entity_poly.pdbx_seq_one_letter_code
_entity_poly.pdbx_strand_id
1 'polypeptide(L)'
;MALHTIAILSPGDMGHGIGAALGRSGFDVTTCLAGRSARTHQLAQQGGFRTVSTLDELVVEADIVLSILVPAQAERVAQAVARVISTQSVDTPFVDCNAIAPQTTQRIEQQIVNAGASFIDGSIIGPPPGR
;
A
#
# COMPACT_ATOMS: atom_id res chain seq x y z
N MET A 1 -10.21 8.65 13.94
CA MET A 1 -9.07 8.07 14.68
C MET A 1 -7.82 8.86 14.36
N ALA A 2 -6.81 8.85 15.24
CA ALA A 2 -5.49 9.33 14.88
C ALA A 2 -4.80 8.25 14.02
N LEU A 3 -4.24 8.62 12.88
CA LEU A 3 -3.47 7.71 12.02
C LEU A 3 -2.15 7.35 12.73
N HIS A 4 -1.89 6.05 12.90
CA HIS A 4 -0.66 5.52 13.48
C HIS A 4 0.03 4.54 12.53
N THR A 5 -0.73 3.62 11.92
CA THR A 5 -0.18 2.53 11.11
C THR A 5 -0.49 2.74 9.63
N ILE A 6 0.57 2.79 8.81
CA ILE A 6 0.48 2.98 7.36
C ILE A 6 1.01 1.73 6.65
N ALA A 7 0.14 1.03 5.94
CA ALA A 7 0.57 -0.08 5.10
C ALA A 7 1.10 0.44 3.75
N ILE A 8 2.24 -0.09 3.31
CA ILE A 8 2.77 0.10 1.96
C ILE A 8 2.82 -1.26 1.28
N LEU A 9 2.13 -1.41 0.14
CA LEU A 9 1.98 -2.70 -0.54
C LEU A 9 3.28 -3.24 -1.15
N SER A 10 4.28 -2.38 -1.42
CA SER A 10 5.57 -2.82 -1.91
C SER A 10 6.71 -1.85 -1.59
N PRO A 11 7.76 -2.31 -0.89
CA PRO A 11 8.99 -1.54 -0.69
C PRO A 11 9.92 -1.68 -1.92
N GLY A 12 9.46 -1.18 -3.07
CA GLY A 12 10.33 -0.91 -4.22
C GLY A 12 11.14 0.38 -4.02
N ASP A 13 11.84 0.87 -5.05
CA ASP A 13 12.66 2.08 -4.91
C ASP A 13 11.86 3.28 -4.35
N MET A 14 10.66 3.53 -4.91
CA MET A 14 9.75 4.59 -4.45
C MET A 14 9.11 4.25 -3.09
N GLY A 15 8.55 3.05 -2.95
CA GLY A 15 7.84 2.63 -1.74
C GLY A 15 8.72 2.62 -0.49
N HIS A 16 9.96 2.14 -0.59
CA HIS A 16 10.91 2.15 0.53
C HIS A 16 11.25 3.58 0.97
N GLY A 17 11.47 4.49 0.01
CA GLY A 17 11.89 5.87 0.31
C GLY A 17 10.77 6.65 1.01
N ILE A 18 9.54 6.46 0.54
CA ILE A 18 8.34 7.04 1.17
C ILE A 18 8.12 6.44 2.56
N GLY A 19 8.18 5.12 2.71
CA GLY A 19 8.02 4.48 4.02
C GLY A 19 9.09 4.89 5.02
N ALA A 20 10.35 5.04 4.59
CA ALA A 20 11.42 5.56 5.43
C ALA A 20 11.13 7.01 5.90
N ALA A 21 10.57 7.85 5.03
CA ALA A 21 10.18 9.21 5.39
C ALA A 21 9.00 9.25 6.38
N LEU A 22 8.01 8.38 6.18
CA LEU A 22 6.86 8.22 7.10
C LEU A 22 7.33 7.69 8.47
N GLY A 23 8.19 6.67 8.50
CA GLY A 23 8.75 6.13 9.73
C GLY A 23 9.54 7.18 10.53
N ARG A 24 10.36 8.01 9.85
CA ARG A 24 11.04 9.15 10.50
C ARG A 24 10.08 10.21 11.05
N SER A 25 8.85 10.26 10.54
CA SER A 25 7.80 11.16 11.01
C SER A 25 6.97 10.57 12.16
N GLY A 26 7.29 9.34 12.61
CA GLY A 26 6.67 8.70 13.77
C GLY A 26 5.54 7.71 13.46
N PHE A 27 5.29 7.38 12.19
CA PHE A 27 4.29 6.37 11.81
C PHE A 27 4.86 4.95 11.90
N ASP A 28 4.04 3.97 12.27
CA ASP A 28 4.36 2.55 12.11
C ASP A 28 4.09 2.14 10.66
N VAL A 29 5.17 1.88 9.91
CA VAL A 29 5.07 1.52 8.48
C VAL A 29 5.13 0.02 8.33
N THR A 30 4.10 -0.58 7.75
CA THR A 30 3.96 -2.03 7.60
C THR A 30 3.98 -2.48 6.13
N THR A 31 4.42 -3.72 5.90
CA THR A 31 4.34 -4.36 4.57
C THR A 31 4.22 -5.88 4.72
N CYS A 32 3.61 -6.52 3.71
CA CYS A 32 3.65 -7.98 3.55
C CYS A 32 4.72 -8.33 2.50
N LEU A 33 5.63 -9.26 2.84
CA LEU A 33 6.75 -9.65 1.97
C LEU A 33 6.64 -11.09 1.45
N ALA A 34 5.52 -11.76 1.71
CA ALA A 34 5.29 -13.13 1.25
C ALA A 34 5.49 -13.25 -0.28
N GLY A 35 6.38 -14.15 -0.70
CA GLY A 35 6.69 -14.39 -2.11
C GLY A 35 7.46 -13.26 -2.81
N ARG A 36 8.05 -12.31 -2.08
CA ARG A 36 8.84 -11.21 -2.65
C ARG A 36 10.32 -11.56 -2.71
N SER A 37 11.06 -10.81 -3.53
CA SER A 37 12.48 -11.02 -3.76
C SER A 37 13.35 -10.60 -2.57
N ALA A 38 14.55 -11.16 -2.44
CA ALA A 38 15.53 -10.74 -1.43
C ALA A 38 15.82 -9.22 -1.47
N ARG A 39 15.85 -8.62 -2.66
CA ARG A 39 15.97 -7.16 -2.83
C ARG A 39 14.85 -6.40 -2.13
N THR A 40 13.61 -6.86 -2.28
CA THR A 40 12.43 -6.23 -1.65
C THR A 40 12.50 -6.35 -0.13
N HIS A 41 12.96 -7.49 0.40
CA HIS A 41 13.20 -7.65 1.83
C HIS A 41 14.25 -6.66 2.36
N GLN A 42 15.38 -6.51 1.65
CA GLN A 42 16.42 -5.57 2.04
C GLN A 42 15.93 -4.12 2.04
N LEU A 43 15.17 -3.71 1.03
CA LEU A 43 14.60 -2.36 0.95
C LEU A 43 13.60 -2.09 2.10
N ALA A 44 12.78 -3.08 2.47
CA ALA A 44 11.88 -2.97 3.62
C ALA A 44 12.66 -2.77 4.93
N GLN A 45 13.73 -3.54 5.12
CA GLN A 45 14.60 -3.44 6.29
C GLN A 45 15.30 -2.07 6.36
N GLN A 46 15.85 -1.59 5.24
CA GLN A 46 16.47 -0.28 5.13
C GLN A 46 15.48 0.86 5.40
N GLY A 47 14.21 0.67 5.01
CA GLY A 47 13.13 1.61 5.29
C GLY A 47 12.59 1.55 6.71
N GLY A 48 13.00 0.57 7.52
CA GLY A 48 12.50 0.38 8.89
C GLY A 48 11.08 -0.19 8.96
N PHE A 49 10.66 -0.97 7.97
CA PHE A 49 9.28 -1.45 7.89
C PHE A 49 9.06 -2.62 8.84
N ARG A 50 7.94 -2.62 9.55
CA ARG A 50 7.43 -3.81 10.23
C ARG A 50 6.83 -4.76 9.20
N THR A 51 7.21 -6.04 9.26
CA THR A 51 6.72 -7.06 8.33
C THR A 51 5.59 -7.85 8.98
N VAL A 52 4.48 -7.98 8.25
CA VAL A 52 3.36 -8.87 8.59
C VAL A 52 3.35 -10.09 7.65
N SER A 53 2.66 -11.15 8.06
CA SER A 53 2.78 -12.46 7.40
C SER A 53 1.89 -12.56 6.16
N THR A 54 0.75 -11.85 6.14
CA THR A 54 -0.27 -11.98 5.11
C THR A 54 -0.78 -10.62 4.63
N LEU A 55 -1.41 -10.59 3.45
CA LEU A 55 -2.12 -9.40 2.97
C LEU A 55 -3.33 -9.08 3.86
N ASP A 56 -4.02 -10.11 4.35
CA ASP A 56 -5.15 -9.97 5.28
C ASP A 56 -4.74 -9.19 6.53
N GLU A 57 -3.69 -9.63 7.20
CA GLU A 57 -3.10 -8.96 8.38
C GLU A 57 -2.67 -7.52 8.05
N LEU A 58 -2.06 -7.30 6.87
CA LEU A 58 -1.62 -5.97 6.45
C LEU A 58 -2.77 -4.96 6.34
N VAL A 59 -3.90 -5.37 5.75
CA VAL A 59 -5.05 -4.48 5.52
C VAL A 59 -5.84 -4.28 6.82
N VAL A 60 -5.97 -5.32 7.65
CA VAL A 60 -6.72 -5.26 8.92
C VAL A 60 -6.00 -4.42 9.98
N GLU A 61 -4.66 -4.48 10.04
CA GLU A 61 -3.88 -3.71 11.03
C GLU A 61 -3.65 -2.24 10.65
N ALA A 62 -3.80 -1.90 9.37
CA ALA A 62 -3.48 -0.57 8.88
C ALA A 62 -4.65 0.40 9.06
N ASP A 63 -4.34 1.65 9.40
CA ASP A 63 -5.32 2.73 9.35
C ASP A 63 -5.53 3.23 7.91
N ILE A 64 -4.54 2.99 7.03
CA ILE A 64 -4.57 3.35 5.61
C ILE A 64 -3.59 2.48 4.80
N VAL A 65 -3.97 2.12 3.57
CA VAL A 65 -3.14 1.34 2.65
C VAL A 65 -2.69 2.22 1.48
N LEU A 66 -1.37 2.33 1.27
CA LEU A 66 -0.76 3.02 0.14
C LEU A 66 -0.30 2.00 -0.93
N SER A 67 -0.89 2.12 -2.12
CA SER A 67 -0.53 1.31 -3.29
C SER A 67 0.56 1.99 -4.11
N ILE A 68 1.81 1.61 -3.84
CA ILE A 68 3.00 2.10 -4.56
C ILE A 68 3.67 0.90 -5.23
N LEU A 69 3.25 0.60 -6.45
CA LEU A 69 3.58 -0.60 -7.22
C LEU A 69 4.07 -0.25 -8.63
N VAL A 70 4.39 -1.28 -9.40
CA VAL A 70 4.50 -1.13 -10.86
C VAL A 70 3.09 -1.12 -11.47
N PRO A 71 2.81 -0.27 -12.48
CA PRO A 71 1.46 -0.09 -13.04
C PRO A 71 0.75 -1.39 -13.44
N ALA A 72 1.48 -2.35 -14.00
CA ALA A 72 0.93 -3.63 -14.44
C ALA A 72 0.37 -4.52 -13.31
N GLN A 73 0.66 -4.21 -12.05
CA GLN A 73 0.18 -4.98 -10.90
C GLN A 73 -0.96 -4.27 -10.13
N ALA A 74 -1.22 -3.00 -10.41
CA ALA A 74 -2.13 -2.16 -9.63
C ALA A 74 -3.54 -2.78 -9.51
N GLU A 75 -4.15 -3.13 -10.64
CA GLU A 75 -5.52 -3.68 -10.67
C GLU A 75 -5.63 -5.05 -9.99
N ARG A 76 -4.63 -5.93 -10.19
CA ARG A 76 -4.60 -7.26 -9.55
C ARG A 76 -4.48 -7.15 -8.03
N VAL A 77 -3.60 -6.27 -7.54
CA VAL A 77 -3.39 -6.10 -6.10
C VAL A 77 -4.57 -5.39 -5.45
N ALA A 78 -5.16 -4.39 -6.11
CA ALA A 78 -6.39 -3.76 -5.66
C ALA A 78 -7.53 -4.77 -5.49
N GLN A 79 -7.72 -5.68 -6.46
CA GLN A 79 -8.72 -6.74 -6.34
C GLN A 79 -8.46 -7.66 -5.13
N ALA A 80 -7.19 -7.99 -4.84
CA ALA A 80 -6.84 -8.78 -3.66
C ALA A 80 -7.15 -8.02 -2.36
N VAL A 81 -6.86 -6.72 -2.30
CA VAL A 81 -7.20 -5.86 -1.15
C VAL A 81 -8.72 -5.73 -0.98
N ALA A 82 -9.46 -5.50 -2.06
CA ALA A 82 -10.94 -5.49 -2.05
C ALA A 82 -11.53 -6.80 -1.51
N ARG A 83 -10.93 -7.95 -1.86
CA ARG A 83 -11.32 -9.23 -1.28
C ARG A 83 -11.08 -9.26 0.23
N VAL A 84 -9.94 -8.76 0.72
CA VAL A 84 -9.67 -8.69 2.16
C VAL A 84 -10.67 -7.79 2.87
N ILE A 85 -10.89 -6.58 2.36
CA ILE A 85 -11.85 -5.60 2.88
C ILE A 85 -13.22 -6.25 3.08
N SER A 86 -13.75 -6.88 2.02
CA SER A 86 -15.07 -7.54 2.07
C SER A 86 -15.11 -8.76 2.98
N THR A 87 -14.07 -9.61 2.98
CA THR A 87 -14.05 -10.86 3.77
C THR A 87 -13.83 -10.61 5.26
N GLN A 88 -13.00 -9.63 5.60
CA GLN A 88 -12.71 -9.25 6.99
C GLN A 88 -13.69 -8.19 7.52
N SER A 89 -14.58 -7.66 6.66
CA SER A 89 -15.55 -6.61 7.00
C SER A 89 -14.90 -5.37 7.62
N VAL A 90 -13.77 -4.95 7.06
CA VAL A 90 -13.06 -3.72 7.43
C VAL A 90 -13.29 -2.64 6.37
N ASP A 91 -13.09 -1.37 6.71
CA ASP A 91 -13.29 -0.21 5.84
C ASP A 91 -12.00 0.57 5.56
N THR A 92 -10.83 -0.08 5.76
CA THR A 92 -9.50 0.52 5.63
C THR A 92 -9.33 1.28 4.31
N PRO A 93 -9.11 2.61 4.35
CA PRO A 93 -8.97 3.42 3.15
C PRO A 93 -7.81 2.95 2.26
N PHE A 94 -8.05 2.92 0.96
CA PHE A 94 -7.06 2.54 -0.06
C PHE A 94 -6.67 3.76 -0.90
N VAL A 95 -5.38 4.07 -0.93
CA VAL A 95 -4.81 5.13 -1.75
C VAL A 95 -4.07 4.51 -2.93
N ASP A 96 -4.54 4.76 -4.14
CA ASP A 96 -3.77 4.43 -5.34
C ASP A 96 -2.73 5.51 -5.58
N CYS A 97 -1.44 5.16 -5.57
CA CYS A 97 -0.35 6.09 -5.88
C CYS A 97 0.39 5.71 -7.17
N ASN A 98 -0.19 4.81 -7.98
CA ASN A 98 0.44 4.27 -9.17
C ASN A 98 0.28 5.21 -10.37
N ALA A 99 1.29 5.26 -11.24
CA ALA A 99 1.19 5.94 -12.52
C ALA A 99 0.41 5.09 -13.54
N ILE A 100 -0.92 5.10 -13.43
CA ILE A 100 -1.85 4.33 -14.28
C ILE A 100 -2.80 5.25 -15.06
N ALA A 101 -3.47 4.69 -16.08
CA ALA A 101 -4.46 5.43 -16.86
C ALA A 101 -5.73 5.70 -16.03
N PRO A 102 -6.43 6.84 -16.25
CA PRO A 102 -7.65 7.18 -15.51
C PRO A 102 -8.73 6.08 -15.53
N GLN A 103 -8.88 5.39 -16.66
CA GLN A 103 -9.85 4.29 -16.78
C GLN A 103 -9.49 3.10 -15.88
N THR A 104 -8.20 2.87 -15.60
CA THR A 104 -7.76 1.83 -14.67
C THR A 104 -8.02 2.28 -13.23
N THR A 105 -7.74 3.53 -12.89
CA THR A 105 -8.06 4.12 -11.57
C THR A 105 -9.56 3.96 -11.26
N GLN A 106 -10.44 4.28 -12.20
CA GLN A 106 -11.90 4.14 -12.02
C GLN A 106 -12.35 2.69 -11.79
N ARG A 107 -11.71 1.72 -12.46
CA ARG A 107 -11.99 0.29 -12.21
C ARG A 107 -11.56 -0.13 -10.82
N ILE A 108 -10.39 0.31 -10.38
CA ILE A 108 -9.88 0.06 -9.04
C ILE A 108 -10.77 0.71 -7.98
N GLU A 109 -11.15 1.97 -8.17
CA GLU A 109 -12.10 2.70 -7.31
C GLU A 109 -13.38 1.89 -7.11
N GLN A 110 -14.01 1.45 -8.21
CA GLN A 110 -15.24 0.67 -8.14
C GLN A 110 -15.05 -0.65 -7.37
N GLN A 111 -13.91 -1.33 -7.50
CA GLN A 111 -13.61 -2.56 -6.78
C GLN A 111 -13.51 -2.31 -5.26
N ILE A 112 -12.81 -1.26 -4.85
CA ILE A 112 -12.59 -0.90 -3.44
C ILE A 112 -13.89 -0.41 -2.79
N VAL A 113 -14.62 0.48 -3.47
CA VAL A 113 -15.88 1.03 -2.96
C VAL A 113 -16.93 -0.07 -2.82
N ASN A 114 -17.03 -0.97 -3.80
CA ASN A 114 -17.96 -2.11 -3.71
C ASN A 114 -17.60 -3.09 -2.58
N ALA A 115 -16.33 -3.15 -2.18
CA ALA A 115 -15.90 -3.97 -1.06
C ALA A 115 -16.23 -3.36 0.31
N GLY A 116 -16.52 -2.05 0.35
CA GLY A 116 -16.94 -1.34 1.57
C GLY A 116 -15.92 -0.34 2.13
N ALA A 117 -14.82 -0.04 1.42
CA ALA A 117 -13.82 0.93 1.84
C ALA A 117 -13.82 2.21 0.99
N SER A 118 -13.19 3.26 1.53
CA SER A 118 -12.96 4.49 0.78
C SER A 118 -11.77 4.36 -0.18
N PHE A 119 -11.90 4.95 -1.37
CA PHE A 119 -10.83 5.03 -2.36
C PHE A 119 -10.29 6.46 -2.48
N ILE A 120 -8.98 6.61 -2.63
CA ILE A 120 -8.30 7.89 -2.82
C ILE A 120 -7.35 7.78 -4.01
N ASP A 121 -7.52 8.63 -5.01
CA ASP A 121 -6.58 8.77 -6.12
C ASP A 121 -5.44 9.72 -5.72
N GLY A 122 -4.23 9.16 -5.57
CA GLY A 122 -3.03 9.85 -5.14
C GLY A 122 -1.98 9.90 -6.24
N SER A 123 -1.23 11.00 -6.31
CA SER A 123 -0.12 11.13 -7.25
C SER A 123 1.17 11.46 -6.52
N ILE A 124 2.23 10.69 -6.82
CA ILE A 124 3.59 10.97 -6.37
C ILE A 124 4.31 11.75 -7.47
N ILE A 125 4.68 12.99 -7.18
CA ILE A 125 5.44 13.84 -8.09
C ILE A 125 6.85 14.02 -7.55
N GLY A 126 7.84 13.66 -8.37
CA GLY A 126 9.26 13.79 -8.05
C GLY A 126 10.01 12.44 -8.01
N PRO A 127 11.34 12.48 -7.80
CA PRO A 127 12.14 11.27 -7.65
C PRO A 127 11.89 10.58 -6.30
N PRO A 128 12.29 9.30 -6.15
CA PRO A 128 12.26 8.62 -4.86
C PRO A 128 12.96 9.44 -3.76
N PRO A 129 12.37 9.58 -2.56
CA PRO A 129 12.99 10.32 -1.47
C PRO A 129 14.38 9.77 -1.09
N GLY A 130 15.32 10.66 -0.78
CA GLY A 130 16.68 10.29 -0.34
C GLY A 130 17.62 9.86 -1.47
N ARG A 131 17.28 10.18 -2.72
CA ARG A 131 18.09 9.93 -3.91
C ARG A 131 18.67 11.23 -4.47
#